data_AF-A0A432WF58-F1
#
_entry.id   AF-A0A432WF58-F1
#
_cell.length_a   1.000
_cell.length_b   1.000
_cell.length_c   1.000
_cell.angle_alpha   90.00
_cell.angle_beta   90.00
_cell.angle_gamma   90.00
#
_symmetry.space_group_name_H-M   'P 1'
#
loop_
_entity.id
_entity.type
_entity.pdbx_description
1 polymer ?
#
loop_
_entity_poly.entity_id
_entity_poly.type
_entity_poly.pdbx_seq_one_letter_code
_entity_poly.pdbx_strand_id
1 'polypeptide(L)'
;MNYFIALVLPPLAVFLARAGLQVALSLLLFVLAILAMVGANSGAFMGGYAAGPVLYVLSVIHAFVFTHRFYQQSAGSNHPHRDQ
;
A
#
# COMPACT_ATOMS: atom_id res chain seq x y z
N MET A 1 8.60 -13.19 0.71
CA MET A 1 7.50 -12.22 0.57
C MET A 1 7.58 -11.22 1.69
N ASN A 2 8.08 -10.00 1.45
CA ASN A 2 8.27 -9.03 2.53
C ASN A 2 7.00 -8.21 2.78
N TYR A 3 5.93 -8.87 3.24
CA TYR A 3 4.66 -8.23 3.58
C TYR A 3 4.78 -7.17 4.67
N PHE A 4 5.84 -7.23 5.47
CA PHE A 4 6.16 -6.22 6.47
C PHE A 4 6.36 -4.84 5.83
N ILE A 5 6.95 -4.76 4.63
CA ILE A 5 7.08 -3.48 3.91
C ILE A 5 5.71 -2.94 3.50
N ALA A 6 4.77 -3.80 3.08
CA ALA A 6 3.43 -3.36 2.71
C ALA A 6 2.64 -2.79 3.89
N LEU A 7 2.97 -3.24 5.12
CA LEU A 7 2.43 -2.67 6.35
C LEU A 7 3.10 -1.33 6.68
N VAL A 8 4.43 -1.29 6.78
CA VAL A 8 5.16 -0.12 7.30
C VAL A 8 5.25 1.01 6.28
N LEU A 9 5.54 0.69 5.02
CA LEU A 9 5.74 1.66 3.94
C LEU A 9 5.06 1.18 2.64
N PRO A 10 3.71 1.27 2.58
CA PRO A 10 2.90 0.77 1.46
C PRO A 10 3.39 1.20 0.07
N PRO A 11 3.77 2.48 -0.19
CA PRO A 11 4.20 2.90 -1.51
C PRO A 11 5.49 2.18 -1.98
N LEU A 12 6.41 1.90 -1.06
CA LEU A 12 7.63 1.16 -1.36
C LEU A 12 7.32 -0.29 -1.76
N ALA A 13 6.38 -0.93 -1.07
CA ALA A 13 5.97 -2.30 -1.42
C ALA A 13 5.35 -2.38 -2.83
N VAL A 14 4.56 -1.37 -3.23
CA VAL A 14 4.00 -1.28 -4.58
C VAL A 14 5.08 -1.01 -5.62
N PHE A 15 6.07 -0.17 -5.29
CA PHE A 15 7.22 0.09 -6.17
C PHE A 15 8.02 -1.17 -6.46
N LEU A 16 8.31 -1.97 -5.42
CA LEU A 16 8.99 -3.25 -5.56
C LEU A 16 8.19 -4.26 -6.40
N ALA A 17 6.86 -4.16 -6.39
CA ALA A 17 5.95 -4.96 -7.21
C ALA A 17 5.85 -4.47 -8.68
N ARG A 18 6.65 -3.46 -9.09
CA ARG A 18 6.74 -2.90 -10.45
C ARG A 18 5.43 -2.32 -11.02
N ALA A 19 4.49 -1.92 -10.17
CA ALA A 19 3.21 -1.36 -10.59
C ALA A 19 3.25 0.18 -10.63
N GLY A 20 3.86 0.77 -11.67
CA GLY A 20 4.20 2.20 -11.73
C GLY A 20 3.07 3.19 -11.38
N LEU A 21 1.92 3.12 -12.07
CA LEU A 21 0.77 4.00 -11.78
C LEU A 21 0.24 3.83 -10.35
N GLN A 22 0.32 2.60 -9.84
CA GLN A 22 -0.17 2.25 -8.51
C GLN A 22 0.75 2.77 -7.41
N VAL A 23 2.03 3.00 -7.69
CA VAL A 23 2.95 3.68 -6.76
C VAL A 23 2.44 5.09 -6.46
N ALA A 24 2.04 5.84 -7.49
CA ALA A 24 1.53 7.19 -7.31
C ALA A 24 0.24 7.21 -6.47
N LEU A 25 -0.68 6.28 -6.73
CA LEU A 25 -1.93 6.17 -5.96
C LEU A 25 -1.66 5.75 -4.50
N SER A 26 -0.76 4.79 -4.29
CA SER A 26 -0.35 4.35 -2.95
C SER A 26 0.34 5.48 -2.18
N LEU A 27 1.21 6.25 -2.85
CA LEU A 27 1.89 7.41 -2.28
C LEU A 27 0.88 8.50 -1.90
N LEU A 28 -0.09 8.78 -2.76
CA LEU A 28 -1.13 9.76 -2.48
C LEU A 28 -1.93 9.38 -1.22
N LEU A 29 -2.40 8.13 -1.13
CA LEU A 29 -3.14 7.64 0.04
C LEU A 29 -2.30 7.72 1.32
N PHE A 30 -1.02 7.34 1.22
CA PHE A 30 -0.10 7.38 2.35
C PHE A 30 0.20 8.80 2.83
N VAL A 31 0.42 9.74 1.91
CA VAL A 31 0.63 11.16 2.25
C VAL A 31 -0.62 11.77 2.86
N LEU A 32 -1.81 11.49 2.30
CA LEU A 32 -3.08 11.97 2.86
C LEU A 32 -3.31 11.43 4.28
N ALA A 33 -2.95 10.17 4.54
CA ALA A 33 -3.03 9.60 5.89
C ALA A 33 -2.12 10.34 6.89
N ILE A 34 -0.88 10.65 6.50
CA ILE A 34 0.07 11.42 7.32
C ILE A 34 -0.46 12.82 7.56
N LEU A 35 -0.90 13.53 6.52
CA LEU A 35 -1.43 14.88 6.63
C LEU A 35 -2.67 14.94 7.54
N ALA A 36 -3.56 13.94 7.43
CA ALA A 36 -4.71 13.83 8.31
C ALA A 36 -4.30 13.62 9.79
N MET A 37 -3.31 12.77 10.06
CA MET A 37 -2.79 12.56 11.42
C MET A 37 -2.09 13.81 11.96
N VAL A 38 -1.28 14.49 11.14
CA VAL A 38 -0.63 15.74 11.55
C VAL A 38 -1.67 16.82 11.84
N GLY A 39 -2.69 16.96 10.98
CA GLY A 39 -3.80 17.89 11.19
C GLY A 39 -4.63 17.58 12.44
N ALA A 40 -4.77 16.31 12.80
CA ALA A 40 -5.41 15.89 14.04
C ALA A 40 -4.61 16.32 15.28
N ASN A 41 -3.29 16.09 15.26
CA ASN A 41 -2.41 16.38 16.38
C ASN A 41 -2.15 17.89 16.56
N SER A 42 -2.27 18.70 15.50
CA SER A 42 -2.17 20.16 15.59
C SER A 42 -3.48 20.86 15.94
N GLY A 43 -4.58 20.12 16.08
CA GLY A 43 -5.91 20.68 16.33
C GLY A 43 -6.57 21.35 15.11
N ALA A 44 -5.91 21.36 13.95
CA ALA A 44 -6.43 21.98 12.73
C ALA A 44 -7.57 21.17 12.09
N PHE A 45 -7.61 19.85 12.31
CA PHE A 45 -8.63 18.96 11.74
C PHE A 45 -8.95 17.81 12.70
N MET A 46 -9.97 17.99 13.54
CA MET A 46 -10.38 16.96 14.51
C MET A 46 -10.84 15.65 13.86
N GLY A 47 -11.41 15.70 12.65
CA GLY A 47 -11.75 14.50 11.88
C GLY A 47 -10.55 13.64 11.48
N GLY A 48 -9.32 14.18 11.60
CA GLY A 48 -8.09 13.49 11.24
C GLY A 48 -7.79 12.27 12.12
N TYR A 49 -8.30 12.21 13.36
CA TYR A 49 -8.15 11.04 14.24
C TYR A 49 -8.86 9.79 13.70
N ALA A 50 -9.95 9.96 12.94
CA ALA A 50 -10.63 8.87 12.26
C ALA A 50 -10.10 8.68 10.83
N ALA A 51 -9.94 9.78 10.08
CA ALA A 51 -9.55 9.73 8.68
C ALA A 51 -8.12 9.21 8.47
N GLY A 52 -7.16 9.60 9.32
CA GLY A 52 -5.76 9.21 9.23
C GLY A 52 -5.56 7.69 9.27
N PRO A 53 -6.03 6.99 10.31
CA PRO A 53 -5.94 5.53 10.39
C PRO A 53 -6.68 4.82 9.26
N VAL A 54 -7.86 5.32 8.85
CA VAL A 54 -8.62 4.72 7.73
C VAL A 54 -7.85 4.82 6.42
N LEU A 55 -7.32 6.00 6.09
CA LEU A 55 -6.51 6.21 4.89
C LEU A 55 -5.23 5.37 4.91
N TYR A 56 -4.60 5.23 6.07
CA TYR A 56 -3.44 4.37 6.24
C TYR A 56 -3.80 2.90 5.97
N VAL A 57 -4.88 2.38 6.57
CA VAL A 57 -5.34 1.00 6.32
C VAL A 57 -5.70 0.78 4.84
N LEU A 58 -6.35 1.74 4.20
CA LEU A 58 -6.62 1.68 2.75
C LEU A 58 -5.33 1.59 1.94
N SER A 59 -4.30 2.36 2.30
CA SER A 59 -2.99 2.30 1.63
C SER A 59 -2.31 0.93 1.83
N VAL A 60 -2.44 0.33 3.01
CA VAL A 60 -1.92 -1.02 3.32
C VAL A 60 -2.64 -2.09 2.51
N ILE A 61 -3.97 -2.06 2.46
CA ILE A 61 -4.77 -3.02 1.66
C ILE A 61 -4.39 -2.92 0.19
N HIS A 62 -4.30 -1.69 -0.34
CA HIS A 62 -3.90 -1.44 -1.71
C HIS A 62 -2.52 -2.04 -2.01
N ALA A 63 -1.52 -1.76 -1.16
CA ALA A 63 -0.18 -2.31 -1.32
C ALA A 63 -0.15 -3.84 -1.22
N PHE A 64 -0.84 -4.41 -0.23
CA PHE A 64 -0.91 -5.85 -0.02
C PHE A 64 -1.46 -6.57 -1.25
N VAL A 65 -2.54 -6.08 -1.86
CA VAL A 65 -3.14 -6.70 -3.05
C VAL A 65 -2.16 -6.73 -4.22
N PHE A 66 -1.46 -5.61 -4.49
CA PHE A 66 -0.50 -5.56 -5.59
C PHE A 66 0.73 -6.41 -5.35
N THR A 67 1.31 -6.33 -4.16
CA THR A 67 2.44 -7.16 -3.76
C THR A 67 2.07 -8.64 -3.84
N HIS A 68 0.89 -9.03 -3.34
CA HIS A 68 0.42 -10.42 -3.39
C HIS A 68 0.27 -10.91 -4.83
N ARG A 69 -0.37 -10.13 -5.72
CA ARG A 69 -0.51 -10.47 -7.14
C ARG A 69 0.84 -10.63 -7.85
N PHE A 70 1.78 -9.72 -7.60
CA PHE A 70 3.12 -9.78 -8.17
C PHE A 70 3.82 -11.10 -7.84
N TYR A 71 3.81 -11.49 -6.57
CA TYR A 71 4.41 -12.75 -6.14
C TYR A 71 3.64 -13.98 -6.62
N GLN A 72 2.32 -13.94 -6.73
CA GLN A 72 1.55 -15.02 -7.36
C GLN A 72 1.97 -15.23 -8.82
N GLN A 73 2.27 -14.15 -9.56
CA GLN A 73 2.80 -14.25 -10.92
C GLN A 73 4.21 -14.80 -10.94
N SER A 74 5.10 -14.31 -10.07
CA SER A 74 6.49 -14.79 -9.98
C SER A 74 6.63 -16.23 -9.48
N ALA A 75 5.72 -16.70 -8.62
CA ALA A 75 5.68 -18.08 -8.16
C ALA A 75 4.92 -18.99 -9.14
N GLY A 76 3.86 -18.46 -9.77
CA GLY A 76 3.07 -19.17 -10.77
C GLY A 76 3.82 -19.43 -12.07
N SER A 77 4.86 -18.65 -12.40
CA SER A 77 5.78 -18.97 -13.51
C SER A 77 6.67 -20.19 -13.24
N ASN A 78 6.77 -20.64 -11.98
CA ASN A 78 7.51 -21.85 -11.61
C ASN A 78 6.58 -23.08 -11.49
N HIS A 79 5.29 -22.96 -11.80
CA HIS A 79 4.38 -24.12 -11.84
C HIS A 79 4.44 -24.81 -13.22
N PRO A 80 4.82 -26.10 -13.28
CA PRO A 80 5.13 -26.81 -14.53
C PRO A 80 3.93 -27.05 -15.49
N HIS A 81 2.72 -26.60 -15.16
CA HIS A 81 1.49 -26.84 -15.94
C HIS A 81 0.84 -25.56 -16.48
N ARG A 82 1.55 -24.44 -16.48
CA ARG A 82 0.96 -23.15 -16.91
C ARG A 82 1.06 -22.91 -18.43
N ASP A 83 1.91 -23.66 -19.12
CA ASP A 83 2.15 -23.57 -20.57
C ASP A 83 1.70 -24.82 -21.36
N GLN A 84 0.88 -25.69 -20.74
CA GLN A 84 0.21 -26.84 -21.39
C GLN A 84 -1.28 -26.52 -21.60
#